data_AF-A0A212K6H4-F1
#
_entry.id   AF-A0A212K6H4-F1
#
_cell.length_a   1.000
_cell.length_b   1.000
_cell.length_c   1.000
_cell.angle_alpha   90.00
_cell.angle_beta   90.00
_cell.angle_gamma   90.00
#
_symmetry.space_group_name_H-M   'P 1'
#
loop_
_entity.id
_entity.type
_entity.pdbx_description
1 polymer ?
#
loop_
_entity_poly.entity_id
_entity_poly.type
_entity_poly.pdbx_seq_one_letter_code
_entity_poly.pdbx_strand_id
1 'polypeptide(L)'
;MSGCKLTANITKDNCHYSVAGIKAVYLFNYDAENDYTFGADGGIDTITLADSAKAFKIDFADNTASFSDELAVNGNGGKYRTHTVNFTISNYDYELLNQEKALSLGKFTAVIVDRSNRAIMLGRYNGLSATAFNYASGAADADAYGWTVTMAGTEIEMGRLLKDESVISAIVDKTVVTP
;
A
#
# COMPACT_ATOMS: atom_id res chain seq x y z
N MET A 1 15.68 12.42 -25.89
CA MET A 1 15.00 11.72 -24.79
C MET A 1 14.36 10.47 -25.35
N SER A 2 15.00 9.31 -25.17
CA SER A 2 14.47 8.01 -25.60
C SER A 2 13.26 7.69 -24.74
N GLY A 3 12.07 7.95 -25.26
CA GLY A 3 10.81 7.66 -24.58
C GLY A 3 10.72 6.15 -24.34
N CYS A 4 10.39 5.74 -23.11
CA CYS A 4 9.99 4.37 -22.81
C CYS A 4 8.91 3.96 -23.82
N LYS A 5 9.26 3.07 -24.75
CA LYS A 5 8.35 2.58 -25.78
C LYS A 5 7.47 1.51 -25.17
N LEU A 6 6.18 1.52 -25.49
CA LEU A 6 5.30 0.38 -25.21
C LEU A 6 5.86 -0.87 -25.91
N THR A 7 6.19 -1.89 -25.12
CA THR A 7 6.81 -3.14 -25.59
C THR A 7 5.79 -4.23 -25.91
N ALA A 8 4.51 -4.03 -25.59
CA ALA A 8 3.43 -4.98 -25.82
C ALA A 8 2.08 -4.28 -26.07
N ASN A 9 1.17 -4.98 -26.75
CA ASN A 9 -0.22 -4.55 -26.91
C ASN A 9 -0.95 -4.66 -25.57
N ILE A 10 -1.66 -3.59 -25.16
CA ILE A 10 -2.59 -3.64 -24.03
C ILE A 10 -3.90 -4.22 -24.56
N THR A 11 -4.04 -5.55 -24.55
CA THR A 11 -5.32 -6.20 -24.83
C THR A 11 -6.24 -6.01 -23.63
N LYS A 12 -7.41 -5.40 -23.85
CA LYS A 12 -8.46 -5.28 -22.83
C LYS A 12 -9.14 -6.63 -22.65
N ASP A 13 -8.46 -7.55 -21.99
CA ASP A 13 -8.97 -8.90 -21.73
C ASP A 13 -9.73 -8.95 -20.40
N ASN A 14 -10.66 -8.02 -20.20
CA ASN A 14 -11.46 -7.92 -18.97
C ASN A 14 -12.95 -7.75 -19.32
N CYS A 15 -13.51 -8.77 -19.99
CA CYS A 15 -14.95 -9.06 -19.98
C CYS A 15 -15.32 -10.03 -18.83
N HIS A 16 -14.59 -9.98 -17.72
CA HIS A 16 -14.87 -10.76 -16.52
C HIS A 16 -15.32 -9.84 -15.39
N TYR A 17 -16.24 -10.34 -14.56
CA TYR A 17 -16.65 -9.64 -13.33
C TYR A 17 -15.47 -9.58 -12.37
N SER A 18 -14.77 -8.45 -12.35
CA SER A 18 -13.76 -8.16 -11.33
C SER A 18 -14.44 -7.39 -10.21
N VAL A 19 -14.47 -7.97 -9.02
CA VAL A 19 -14.90 -7.23 -7.83
C VAL A 19 -13.82 -6.21 -7.51
N ALA A 20 -14.10 -4.93 -7.71
CA ALA A 20 -13.21 -3.86 -7.29
C ALA A 20 -13.21 -3.78 -5.76
N GLY A 21 -12.04 -3.55 -5.17
CA GLY A 21 -11.89 -3.39 -3.74
C GLY A 21 -10.60 -4.01 -3.22
N ILE A 22 -10.16 -3.50 -2.09
CA ILE A 22 -8.99 -4.00 -1.38
C ILE A 22 -9.45 -5.10 -0.42
N LYS A 23 -8.75 -6.24 -0.47
CA LYS A 23 -8.93 -7.38 0.43
C LYS A 23 -8.05 -7.25 1.67
N ALA A 24 -6.80 -6.81 1.50
CA ALA A 24 -5.86 -6.63 2.60
C ALA A 24 -4.85 -5.52 2.30
N VAL A 25 -4.40 -4.82 3.34
CA VAL A 25 -3.30 -3.86 3.30
C VAL A 25 -2.22 -4.34 4.24
N TYR A 26 -1.00 -4.43 3.75
CA TYR A 26 0.19 -4.78 4.51
C TYR A 26 1.15 -3.59 4.49
N LEU A 27 1.67 -3.21 5.66
CA LEU A 27 2.62 -2.12 5.81
C LEU A 27 3.91 -2.64 6.44
N PHE A 28 5.05 -2.20 5.95
CA PHE A 28 6.33 -2.42 6.60
C PHE A 28 7.16 -1.14 6.57
N ASN A 29 8.11 -1.02 7.50
CA ASN A 29 8.99 0.14 7.57
C ASN A 29 9.78 0.27 6.26
N TYR A 30 9.76 1.47 5.71
CA TYR A 30 10.61 1.79 4.57
C TYR A 30 12.06 1.83 5.05
N ASP A 31 12.89 0.99 4.45
CA ASP A 31 14.34 0.97 4.62
C ASP A 31 15.01 0.89 3.25
N ALA A 32 16.14 1.59 3.11
CA ALA A 32 16.97 1.54 1.90
C ALA A 32 17.68 0.20 1.75
N GLU A 33 17.82 -0.57 2.83
CA GLU A 33 18.42 -1.91 2.85
C GLU A 33 17.41 -3.03 2.51
N ASN A 34 16.12 -2.70 2.34
CA ASN A 34 15.13 -3.67 1.88
C ASN A 34 15.47 -4.15 0.46
N ASP A 35 15.64 -5.47 0.31
CA ASP A 35 15.96 -6.09 -0.98
C ASP A 35 14.72 -6.67 -1.66
N TYR A 36 14.66 -6.53 -2.98
CA TYR A 36 13.52 -6.95 -3.78
C TYR A 36 14.02 -7.62 -5.05
N THR A 37 13.79 -8.93 -5.16
CA THR A 37 14.14 -9.67 -6.36
C THR A 37 13.02 -9.63 -7.38
N PHE A 38 13.39 -9.51 -8.65
CA PHE A 38 12.44 -9.47 -9.75
C PHE A 38 12.44 -10.79 -10.51
N GLY A 39 11.24 -11.28 -10.82
CA GLY A 39 11.06 -12.36 -11.77
C GLY A 39 11.25 -11.91 -13.22
N ALA A 40 11.34 -12.87 -14.14
CA ALA A 40 11.49 -12.61 -15.58
C ALA A 40 10.35 -11.75 -16.16
N ASP A 41 9.18 -11.76 -15.52
CA ASP A 41 7.97 -11.03 -15.93
C ASP A 41 7.93 -9.59 -15.41
N GLY A 42 8.95 -9.15 -14.66
CA GLY A 42 9.05 -7.80 -14.07
C GLY A 42 8.27 -7.60 -12.77
N GLY A 43 7.55 -8.62 -12.31
CA GLY A 43 6.95 -8.70 -10.97
C GLY A 43 7.98 -8.97 -9.87
N ILE A 44 7.57 -8.74 -8.63
CA ILE A 44 8.42 -8.98 -7.45
C ILE A 44 8.26 -10.45 -7.00
N ASP A 45 9.36 -11.20 -7.01
CA ASP A 45 9.40 -12.62 -6.66
C ASP A 45 9.70 -12.84 -5.17
N THR A 46 10.59 -12.04 -4.58
CA THR A 46 10.86 -12.07 -3.13
C THR A 46 11.08 -10.67 -2.58
N ILE A 47 10.65 -10.47 -1.33
CA ILE A 47 10.89 -9.27 -0.53
C ILE A 47 11.68 -9.71 0.69
N THR A 48 12.86 -9.12 0.88
CA THR A 48 13.68 -9.33 2.08
C THR A 48 13.76 -8.00 2.82
N LEU A 49 13.16 -7.95 4.00
CA LEU A 49 13.19 -6.77 4.85
C LEU A 49 14.50 -6.72 5.65
N ALA A 50 15.07 -5.54 5.79
CA ALA A 50 16.27 -5.31 6.58
C ALA A 50 16.02 -5.58 8.08
N ASP A 51 17.07 -5.94 8.83
CA ASP A 51 17.06 -6.08 10.29
C ASP A 51 15.99 -7.01 10.90
N SER A 52 15.54 -8.03 10.15
CA SER A 52 14.41 -8.90 10.57
C SER A 52 13.11 -8.12 10.82
N ALA A 53 12.97 -6.93 10.21
CA ALA A 53 11.72 -6.19 10.21
C ALA A 53 10.62 -7.06 9.58
N LYS A 54 9.39 -6.81 9.99
CA LYS A 54 8.23 -7.60 9.58
C LYS A 54 7.16 -6.71 8.98
N ALA A 55 6.35 -7.29 8.13
CA ALA A 55 5.16 -6.65 7.60
C ALA A 55 3.99 -6.79 8.58
N PHE A 56 3.27 -5.70 8.78
CA PHE A 56 2.10 -5.60 9.62
C PHE A 56 0.86 -5.58 8.74
N LYS A 57 -0.06 -6.51 8.98
CA LYS A 57 -1.37 -6.48 8.32
C LYS A 57 -2.24 -5.45 9.03
N ILE A 58 -2.83 -4.55 8.26
CA ILE A 58 -3.80 -3.58 8.75
C ILE A 58 -5.20 -4.13 8.48
N ASP A 59 -5.97 -4.33 9.56
CA ASP A 59 -7.40 -4.58 9.45
C ASP A 59 -8.13 -3.24 9.40
N PHE A 60 -8.88 -3.05 8.31
CA PHE A 60 -9.63 -1.84 8.03
C PHE A 60 -11.12 -2.17 7.92
N ALA A 61 -11.97 -1.16 8.12
CA ALA A 61 -13.41 -1.29 7.95
C ALA A 61 -13.75 -1.65 6.49
N ASP A 62 -14.64 -2.61 6.29
CA ASP A 62 -15.01 -3.09 4.96
C ASP A 62 -15.40 -1.94 4.02
N ASN A 63 -14.87 -1.99 2.80
CA ASN A 63 -15.09 -1.00 1.73
C ASN A 63 -14.61 0.44 2.04
N THR A 64 -13.74 0.63 3.04
CA THR A 64 -13.14 1.95 3.32
C THR A 64 -11.72 2.12 2.76
N ALA A 65 -11.08 1.03 2.34
CA ALA A 65 -9.73 1.09 1.79
C ALA A 65 -9.71 1.32 0.27
N SER A 66 -8.85 2.23 -0.18
CA SER A 66 -8.61 2.52 -1.59
C SER A 66 -7.15 2.86 -1.87
N PHE A 67 -6.71 2.65 -3.10
CA PHE A 67 -5.38 3.06 -3.55
C PHE A 67 -5.45 3.75 -4.89
N SER A 68 -4.52 4.65 -5.14
CA SER A 68 -4.34 5.31 -6.42
C SER A 68 -2.87 5.41 -6.78
N ASP A 69 -2.61 5.32 -8.07
CA ASP A 69 -1.31 5.60 -8.68
C ASP A 69 -1.56 6.62 -9.80
N GLU A 70 -1.18 7.86 -9.52
CA GLU A 70 -1.39 8.98 -10.42
C GLU A 70 -0.07 9.48 -11.03
N LEU A 71 -0.01 9.59 -12.36
CA LEU A 71 1.13 10.20 -13.02
C LEU A 71 0.99 11.74 -12.96
N ALA A 72 1.86 12.38 -12.19
CA ALA A 72 1.96 13.82 -12.14
C ALA A 72 3.13 14.30 -13.02
N VAL A 73 2.85 15.32 -13.83
CA VAL A 73 3.84 15.95 -14.71
C VAL A 73 4.08 17.36 -14.18
N ASN A 74 5.30 17.63 -13.72
CA ASN A 74 5.66 18.99 -13.33
C ASN A 74 5.75 19.88 -14.58
N GLY A 75 5.46 21.17 -14.45
CA GLY A 75 5.64 22.17 -15.51
C GLY A 75 7.09 22.24 -16.05
N ASN A 76 8.07 21.78 -15.28
CA ASN A 76 9.47 21.65 -15.68
C ASN A 76 9.81 20.36 -16.46
N GLY A 77 8.82 19.54 -16.84
CA GLY A 77 9.03 18.33 -17.65
C GLY A 77 9.47 17.08 -16.87
N GLY A 78 9.66 17.19 -15.55
CA GLY A 78 9.84 16.04 -14.67
C GLY A 78 8.53 15.25 -14.53
N LYS A 79 8.59 13.94 -14.75
CA LYS A 79 7.46 13.02 -14.54
C LYS A 79 7.69 12.23 -13.27
N TYR A 80 6.72 12.25 -12.38
CA TYR A 80 6.71 11.44 -11.17
C TYR A 80 5.33 10.80 -10.98
N ARG A 81 5.27 9.70 -10.25
CA ARG A 81 4.01 9.03 -9.93
C ARG A 81 3.72 9.25 -8.45
N THR A 82 2.50 9.59 -8.10
CA THR A 82 2.07 9.73 -6.72
C THR A 82 1.28 8.49 -6.36
N HIS A 83 1.80 7.72 -5.43
CA HIS A 83 1.10 6.57 -4.88
C HIS A 83 0.38 7.04 -3.62
N THR A 84 -0.92 6.78 -3.54
CA THR A 84 -1.74 7.12 -2.39
C THR A 84 -2.49 5.88 -1.92
N VAL A 85 -2.53 5.69 -0.61
CA VAL A 85 -3.26 4.60 0.05
C VAL A 85 -4.12 5.21 1.13
N ASN A 86 -5.41 4.90 1.11
CA ASN A 86 -6.37 5.33 2.11
C ASN A 86 -6.98 4.09 2.75
N PHE A 87 -7.15 4.11 4.07
CA PHE A 87 -7.89 3.09 4.80
C PHE A 87 -8.46 3.69 6.08
N THR A 88 -9.60 3.16 6.52
CA THR A 88 -10.22 3.58 7.78
C THR A 88 -10.19 2.41 8.77
N ILE A 89 -9.60 2.64 9.94
CA ILE A 89 -9.57 1.69 11.05
C ILE A 89 -10.69 2.10 12.01
N SER A 90 -11.68 1.23 12.19
CA SER A 90 -12.81 1.45 13.11
C SER A 90 -12.49 1.09 14.56
N ASN A 91 -11.35 0.44 14.84
CA ASN A 91 -10.95 0.09 16.20
C ASN A 91 -10.30 1.28 16.95
N TYR A 92 -10.67 1.41 18.21
CA TYR A 92 -10.13 2.40 19.15
C TYR A 92 -9.46 1.67 20.31
N ASP A 93 -8.22 1.24 20.11
CA ASP A 93 -7.42 0.54 21.12
C ASP A 93 -6.19 1.37 21.55
N TYR A 94 -5.75 1.18 22.79
CA TYR A 94 -4.55 1.80 23.37
C TYR A 94 -3.27 1.38 22.64
N GLU A 95 -3.23 0.19 22.04
CA GLU A 95 -2.11 -0.23 21.19
C GLU A 95 -2.05 0.57 19.88
N LEU A 96 -3.21 0.92 19.30
CA LEU A 96 -3.29 1.76 18.11
C LEU A 96 -2.82 3.20 18.41
N LEU A 97 -3.09 3.71 19.61
CA LEU A 97 -2.58 5.01 20.10
C LEU A 97 -1.05 5.05 20.21
N ASN A 98 -0.40 3.94 20.54
CA ASN A 98 1.07 3.87 20.53
C ASN A 98 1.64 3.73 19.12
N GLN A 99 0.92 3.03 18.24
CA GLN A 99 1.28 2.90 16.82
C GLN A 99 0.99 4.18 16.01
N GLU A 100 0.09 5.06 16.48
CA GLU A 100 -0.23 6.35 15.84
C GLU A 100 1.04 7.18 15.59
N LYS A 101 1.88 7.35 16.61
CA LYS A 101 3.12 8.13 16.46
C LYS A 101 4.07 7.51 15.47
N ALA A 102 4.18 6.18 15.47
CA ALA A 102 5.01 5.46 14.52
C ALA A 102 4.47 5.62 13.09
N LEU A 103 3.16 5.47 12.90
CA LEU A 103 2.50 5.56 11.60
C LEU A 103 2.50 7.00 11.04
N SER A 104 2.36 7.99 11.91
CA SER A 104 2.31 9.40 11.54
C SER A 104 3.68 9.99 11.19
N LEU A 105 4.74 9.58 11.91
CA LEU A 105 6.10 10.11 11.70
C LEU A 105 6.99 9.21 10.85
N GLY A 106 6.60 7.95 10.67
CA GLY A 106 7.35 6.95 9.92
C GLY A 106 7.15 7.06 8.41
N LYS A 107 8.04 6.38 7.69
CA LYS A 107 7.87 6.07 6.27
C LYS A 107 7.66 4.57 6.13
N PHE A 108 6.71 4.20 5.30
CA PHE A 108 6.28 2.82 5.13
C PHE A 108 6.15 2.48 3.67
N THR A 109 6.37 1.22 3.35
CA THR A 109 6.00 0.67 2.05
C THR A 109 4.74 -0.14 2.22
N ALA A 110 3.76 0.08 1.34
CA ALA A 110 2.47 -0.59 1.40
C ALA A 110 2.37 -1.67 0.32
N VAL A 111 1.86 -2.84 0.68
CA VAL A 111 1.46 -3.89 -0.24
C VAL A 111 -0.03 -4.11 -0.10
N ILE A 112 -0.75 -3.99 -1.21
CA ILE A 112 -2.20 -4.01 -1.27
C ILE A 112 -2.62 -5.25 -2.04
N VAL A 113 -3.47 -6.07 -1.43
CA VAL A 113 -4.06 -7.22 -2.10
C VAL A 113 -5.46 -6.83 -2.52
N ASP A 114 -5.74 -6.85 -3.82
CA ASP A 114 -7.09 -6.63 -4.34
C ASP A 114 -7.97 -7.89 -4.17
N ARG A 115 -9.28 -7.74 -4.35
CA ARG A 115 -10.22 -8.89 -4.31
C ARG A 115 -10.04 -9.86 -5.49
N SER A 116 -9.20 -9.54 -6.47
CA SER A 116 -8.74 -10.46 -7.52
C SER A 116 -7.47 -11.22 -7.13
N ASN A 117 -7.04 -11.15 -5.86
CA ASN A 117 -5.81 -11.74 -5.30
C ASN A 117 -4.52 -11.24 -5.96
N ARG A 118 -4.54 -10.06 -6.59
CA ARG A 118 -3.34 -9.39 -7.07
C ARG A 118 -2.76 -8.55 -5.95
N ALA A 119 -1.49 -8.77 -5.65
CA ALA A 119 -0.74 -7.99 -4.68
C ALA A 119 0.04 -6.88 -5.42
N ILE A 120 -0.14 -5.63 -5.00
CA ILE A 120 0.44 -4.43 -5.60
C ILE A 120 1.26 -3.72 -4.53
N MET A 121 2.53 -3.48 -4.82
CA MET A 121 3.45 -2.74 -3.95
C MET A 121 3.50 -1.26 -4.32
N LEU A 122 3.44 -0.41 -3.30
CA LEU A 122 3.44 1.04 -3.40
C LEU A 122 4.46 1.63 -2.41
N GLY A 123 5.18 2.69 -2.81
CA GLY A 123 6.15 3.35 -1.93
C GLY A 123 7.47 2.62 -1.83
N ARG A 124 7.97 2.03 -2.94
CA ARG A 124 9.20 1.23 -2.91
C ARG A 124 10.46 2.09 -2.87
N TYR A 125 10.52 3.18 -3.63
CA TYR A 125 11.75 3.96 -3.77
C TYR A 125 11.86 5.08 -2.74
N ASN A 126 10.76 5.74 -2.39
CA ASN A 126 10.77 6.89 -1.48
C ASN A 126 9.95 6.65 -0.21
N GLY A 127 9.16 5.57 -0.17
CA GLY A 127 8.23 5.30 0.92
C GLY A 127 6.95 6.14 0.81
N LEU A 128 5.92 5.66 1.49
CA LEU A 128 4.69 6.40 1.78
C LEU A 128 4.80 6.98 3.18
N SER A 129 4.41 8.24 3.33
CA SER A 129 4.23 8.87 4.63
C SER A 129 2.77 9.22 4.84
N ALA A 130 2.29 9.15 6.09
CA ALA A 130 0.95 9.62 6.43
C ALA A 130 0.83 11.13 6.14
N THR A 131 -0.05 11.49 5.20
CA THR A 131 -0.38 12.89 4.87
C THR A 131 -1.64 13.36 5.58
N ALA A 132 -2.54 12.43 5.93
CA ALA A 132 -3.69 12.71 6.76
C ALA A 132 -3.89 11.58 7.77
N PHE A 133 -4.20 11.97 9.00
CA PHE A 133 -4.55 11.08 10.08
C PHE A 133 -5.73 11.71 10.81
N ASN A 134 -6.95 11.36 10.39
CA ASN A 134 -8.16 11.99 10.89
C ASN A 134 -8.94 11.03 11.77
N TYR A 135 -9.13 11.40 13.03
CA TYR A 135 -10.04 10.72 13.92
C TYR A 135 -11.42 11.37 13.88
N ALA A 136 -12.43 10.61 13.49
CA ALA A 136 -13.82 11.03 13.54
C ALA A 136 -14.58 10.09 14.49
N SER A 137 -15.23 10.67 15.50
CA SER A 137 -16.06 9.92 16.46
C SER A 137 -17.43 9.54 15.91
N GLY A 138 -17.82 10.09 14.74
CA GLY A 138 -19.21 10.17 14.33
C GLY A 138 -20.01 11.13 15.23
N ALA A 139 -21.08 11.73 14.71
CA ALA A 139 -21.98 12.60 15.47
C ALA A 139 -23.34 11.94 15.75
N ALA A 140 -23.75 10.96 14.93
CA ALA A 140 -24.96 10.17 15.05
C ALA A 140 -24.65 8.69 15.35
N ASP A 141 -25.62 7.97 15.93
CA ASP A 141 -25.49 6.54 16.32
C ASP A 141 -25.16 5.59 15.16
N ALA A 142 -25.32 6.02 13.90
CA ALA A 142 -25.00 5.26 12.70
C ALA A 142 -23.79 5.82 11.92
N ASP A 143 -23.12 6.86 12.45
CA ASP A 143 -21.97 7.44 11.77
C ASP A 143 -20.75 6.53 11.88
N ALA A 144 -19.96 6.53 10.81
CA ALA A 144 -18.68 5.86 10.81
C ALA A 144 -17.76 6.50 11.86
N TYR A 145 -17.42 5.73 12.89
CA TYR A 145 -16.38 6.09 13.85
C TYR A 145 -15.06 5.40 13.45
N GLY A 146 -13.94 6.10 13.62
CA GLY A 146 -12.62 5.53 13.35
C GLY A 146 -11.55 6.52 12.94
N TRP A 147 -10.38 5.97 12.70
CA TRP A 147 -9.19 6.67 12.21
C TRP A 147 -9.07 6.47 10.69
N THR A 148 -9.22 7.54 9.94
CA THR A 148 -8.93 7.54 8.50
C THR A 148 -7.49 7.96 8.28
N VAL A 149 -6.70 7.03 7.74
CA VAL A 149 -5.30 7.24 7.41
C VAL A 149 -5.17 7.38 5.91
N THR A 150 -4.57 8.48 5.47
CA THR A 150 -4.11 8.67 4.10
C THR A 150 -2.60 8.70 4.10
N MET A 151 -1.98 7.81 3.35
CA MET A 151 -0.54 7.82 3.11
C MET A 151 -0.28 8.12 1.64
N ALA A 152 0.67 9.01 1.38
CA ALA A 152 1.10 9.34 0.03
C ALA A 152 2.62 9.38 -0.07
N GLY A 153 3.12 9.01 -1.24
CA GLY A 153 4.54 9.07 -1.57
C GLY A 153 4.73 9.32 -3.06
N THR A 154 5.79 10.05 -3.38
CA THR A 154 6.18 10.30 -4.77
C THR A 154 7.17 9.24 -5.20
N GLU A 155 6.88 8.52 -6.27
CA GLU A 155 7.62 7.39 -6.80
C GLU A 155 8.03 7.65 -8.25
N ILE A 156 9.10 6.98 -8.69
CA ILE A 156 9.60 7.06 -10.08
C ILE A 156 9.07 5.93 -10.96
N GLU A 157 8.40 4.94 -10.36
CA GLU A 157 7.81 3.80 -11.04
C GLU A 157 6.33 3.65 -10.70
N MET A 158 5.61 2.88 -11.52
CA MET A 158 4.24 2.47 -11.23
C MET A 158 4.25 1.38 -10.15
N GLY A 159 3.18 1.32 -9.35
CA GLY A 159 3.00 0.26 -8.37
C GLY A 159 3.23 -1.13 -8.98
N ARG A 160 4.20 -1.87 -8.43
CA ARG A 160 4.60 -3.16 -9.00
C ARG A 160 3.73 -4.28 -8.49
N LEU A 161 3.38 -5.20 -9.39
CA LEU A 161 2.72 -6.45 -9.02
C LEU A 161 3.73 -7.40 -8.37
N LEU A 162 3.34 -8.02 -7.28
CA LEU A 162 4.02 -9.20 -6.76
C LEU A 162 3.56 -10.41 -7.56
N LYS A 163 4.42 -11.42 -7.64
CA LYS A 163 4.10 -12.70 -8.27
C LYS A 163 2.89 -13.38 -7.62
N ASP A 164 2.85 -13.37 -6.29
CA ASP A 164 1.77 -13.97 -5.49
C ASP A 164 1.62 -13.28 -4.12
N GLU A 165 0.45 -13.43 -3.49
CA GLU A 165 0.20 -13.03 -2.08
C GLU A 165 1.13 -13.79 -1.10
N SER A 166 1.67 -14.94 -1.52
CA SER A 166 2.61 -15.72 -0.71
C SER A 166 3.88 -14.94 -0.34
N VAL A 167 4.34 -14.06 -1.24
CA VAL A 167 5.55 -13.24 -1.07
C VAL A 167 5.41 -12.29 0.11
N ILE A 168 4.25 -11.63 0.27
CA ILE A 168 3.99 -10.76 1.43
C ILE A 168 3.71 -11.60 2.67
N SER A 169 2.97 -12.71 2.55
CA SER A 169 2.65 -13.57 3.69
C SER A 169 3.87 -14.20 4.38
N ALA A 170 4.98 -14.35 3.66
CA ALA A 170 6.23 -14.88 4.19
C ALA A 170 6.95 -13.92 5.15
N ILE A 171 6.73 -12.61 4.98
CA ILE A 171 7.36 -11.55 5.79
C ILE A 171 6.39 -10.89 6.79
N VAL A 172 5.11 -11.27 6.75
CA VAL A 172 4.11 -10.78 7.70
C VAL A 172 4.39 -11.33 9.09
N ASP A 173 4.37 -10.45 10.09
CA ASP A 173 4.41 -10.91 11.47
C ASP A 173 3.16 -11.73 11.79
N LYS A 174 3.38 -12.92 12.32
CA LYS A 174 2.29 -13.81 12.77
C LYS A 174 1.70 -13.37 14.11
N THR A 175 2.29 -12.38 14.78
CA THR A 175 1.63 -11.75 15.93
C THR A 175 0.47 -10.90 15.45
N VAL A 176 -0.69 -11.54 15.39
CA VAL A 176 -1.97 -10.85 15.53
C VAL A 176 -1.99 -10.30 16.95
N VAL A 177 -1.92 -8.98 17.09
CA VAL A 177 -2.44 -8.32 18.30
C VAL A 177 -3.95 -8.51 18.25
N THR A 178 -4.39 -9.66 18.75
CA THR A 178 -5.78 -9.88 19.11
C THR A 178 -6.06 -9.03 20.35
N PRO A 179 -7.21 -8.33 20.39
CA PRO A 179 -7.61 -7.50 21.53
C PRO A 179 -7.69 -8.29 22.85
#